data_AF-A0A7Z9UWS3-F1
#
_entry.id   AF-A0A7Z9UWS3-F1
#
_cell.length_a   1.000
_cell.length_b   1.000
_cell.length_c   1.000
_cell.angle_alpha   90.00
_cell.angle_beta   90.00
_cell.angle_gamma   90.00
#
_symmetry.space_group_name_H-M   'P 1'
#
loop_
_entity.id
_entity.type
_entity.pdbx_description
1 polymer ?
#
loop_
_entity_poly.entity_id
_entity_poly.type
_entity_poly.pdbx_seq_one_letter_code
_entity_poly.pdbx_strand_id
1 'polypeptide(L)'
;MFRKDLALIAIMVVALTFTSAFAGIDQIAIFNENVGWTTVAAAKEATDQIVASVKSAKSVKVLNKAGIADFIKSTHDDGTVDAVILFGYLPETVYTPGNSQKDDSLIEQFIVGGNIVLNAADYIFYVTLGGGKMVQTD
;
A
#
# COMPACT_ATOMS: atom_id res chain seq x y z
N MET A 1 -25.37 -40.11 26.46
CA MET A 1 -25.30 -39.30 25.22
C MET A 1 -24.79 -37.89 25.52
N PHE A 2 -25.52 -37.05 26.25
CA PHE A 2 -25.26 -35.61 26.44
C PHE A 2 -23.83 -35.08 26.71
N ARG A 3 -22.98 -35.75 27.50
CA ARG A 3 -21.67 -35.18 27.88
C ARG A 3 -20.63 -35.16 26.74
N LYS A 4 -20.66 -36.17 25.87
CA LYS A 4 -19.74 -36.26 24.72
C LYS A 4 -20.15 -35.27 23.63
N ASP A 5 -21.45 -35.11 23.44
CA ASP A 5 -22.03 -34.18 22.46
C ASP A 5 -21.77 -32.72 22.88
N LEU A 6 -21.90 -32.39 24.18
CA LEU A 6 -21.52 -31.06 24.71
C LEU A 6 -20.04 -30.75 24.54
N ALA A 7 -19.16 -31.73 24.79
CA ALA A 7 -17.72 -31.56 24.62
C ALA A 7 -17.35 -31.32 23.15
N LEU A 8 -18.00 -32.04 22.22
CA LEU A 8 -17.79 -31.86 20.78
C LEU A 8 -18.26 -30.48 20.30
N ILE A 9 -19.41 -30.01 20.79
CA ILE A 9 -19.92 -28.65 20.50
C ILE A 9 -18.98 -27.59 21.05
N ALA A 10 -18.47 -27.75 22.28
CA ALA A 10 -17.51 -26.82 22.87
C ALA A 10 -16.19 -26.76 22.07
N ILE A 11 -15.68 -27.91 21.61
CA ILE A 11 -14.49 -27.98 20.75
C ILE A 11 -14.73 -27.29 19.40
N MET A 12 -15.89 -27.49 18.79
CA MET A 12 -16.24 -26.81 17.53
C MET A 12 -16.41 -25.29 17.70
N VAL A 13 -17.01 -24.84 18.80
CA VAL A 13 -17.15 -23.40 19.09
C VAL A 13 -15.78 -22.75 19.37
N VAL A 14 -14.89 -23.42 20.11
CA VAL A 14 -13.51 -22.95 20.31
C VAL A 14 -12.76 -22.92 18.97
N ALA A 15 -12.88 -23.94 18.12
CA ALA A 15 -12.26 -23.98 16.80
C ALA A 15 -12.78 -22.88 15.84
N LEU A 16 -14.07 -22.52 15.93
CA LEU A 16 -14.68 -21.45 15.16
C LEU A 16 -14.27 -20.04 15.63
N THR A 17 -13.86 -19.87 16.88
CA THR A 17 -13.40 -18.58 17.41
C THR A 17 -11.95 -18.20 17.03
N PHE A 18 -11.19 -19.13 16.43
CA PHE A 18 -9.80 -18.89 16.00
C PHE A 18 -9.64 -18.47 14.52
N THR A 19 -10.71 -18.36 13.75
CA THR A 19 -10.62 -18.03 12.31
C THR A 19 -10.71 -16.53 12.00
N SER A 20 -10.64 -15.65 13.01
CA SER A 20 -10.38 -14.24 12.74
C SER A 20 -8.92 -14.08 12.28
N ALA A 21 -8.66 -14.35 11.00
CA ALA A 21 -7.44 -13.92 10.36
C ALA A 21 -7.34 -12.41 10.56
N PHE A 22 -6.38 -11.98 11.36
CA PHE A 22 -6.08 -10.57 11.52
C PHE A 22 -5.59 -10.09 10.15
N ALA A 23 -6.44 -9.35 9.44
CA ALA A 23 -6.09 -8.78 8.13
C ALA A 23 -5.07 -7.64 8.36
N GLY A 24 -3.82 -8.03 8.56
CA GLY A 24 -2.67 -7.14 8.59
C GLY A 24 -2.13 -6.91 7.18
N ILE A 25 -1.30 -5.88 7.03
CA ILE A 25 -0.51 -5.68 5.82
C ILE A 25 0.55 -6.80 5.76
N ASP A 26 0.69 -7.55 4.67
CA ASP A 26 1.76 -8.55 4.52
C ASP A 26 3.10 -7.82 4.33
N GLN A 27 3.25 -7.07 3.25
CA GLN A 27 4.50 -6.38 2.93
C GLN A 27 4.30 -4.89 2.65
N ILE A 28 5.28 -4.10 3.07
CA ILE A 28 5.37 -2.68 2.76
C ILE A 28 6.65 -2.45 1.95
N ALA A 29 6.50 -1.88 0.76
CA ALA A 29 7.59 -1.36 -0.03
C ALA A 29 7.62 0.16 0.03
N ILE A 30 8.79 0.74 0.36
CA ILE A 30 8.99 2.18 0.46
C ILE A 30 9.92 2.61 -0.67
N PHE A 31 9.50 3.60 -1.45
CA PHE A 31 10.31 4.25 -2.47
C PHE A 31 10.50 5.73 -2.11
N ASN A 32 11.74 6.12 -1.82
CA ASN A 32 12.08 7.45 -1.29
C ASN A 32 13.17 8.19 -2.11
N GLU A 33 13.51 7.68 -3.29
CA GLU A 33 14.50 8.31 -4.19
C GLU A 33 13.89 9.49 -4.97
N ASN A 34 12.58 9.47 -5.24
CA ASN A 34 11.83 10.59 -5.79
C ASN A 34 11.07 11.31 -4.69
N VAL A 35 11.19 12.63 -4.65
CA VAL A 35 10.52 13.48 -3.66
C VAL A 35 9.69 14.57 -4.32
N GLY A 36 8.57 14.93 -3.67
CA GLY A 36 7.73 16.07 -4.05
C GLY A 36 8.15 17.34 -3.30
N TRP A 37 7.36 17.75 -2.30
CA TRP A 37 7.60 18.98 -1.52
C TRP A 37 8.68 18.88 -0.43
N THR A 38 9.40 17.75 -0.37
CA THR A 38 10.40 17.47 0.67
C THR A 38 11.80 17.27 0.07
N THR A 39 12.77 16.90 0.89
CA THR A 39 14.13 16.52 0.46
C THR A 39 14.34 15.01 0.59
N VAL A 40 15.25 14.44 -0.20
CA VAL A 40 15.64 13.02 -0.09
C VAL A 40 16.15 12.68 1.31
N ALA A 41 16.88 13.61 1.95
CA ALA A 41 17.36 13.41 3.32
C ALA A 41 16.21 13.28 4.32
N ALA A 42 15.21 14.17 4.26
CA ALA A 42 14.04 14.11 5.12
C ALA A 42 13.16 12.87 4.82
N ALA A 43 13.00 12.51 3.54
CA ALA A 43 12.31 11.28 3.16
C ALA A 43 13.02 10.03 3.70
N LYS A 44 14.36 10.01 3.68
CA LYS A 44 15.14 8.92 4.27
C LYS A 44 14.96 8.86 5.79
N GLU A 45 15.02 9.99 6.49
CA GLU A 45 14.79 10.02 7.93
C GLU A 45 13.41 9.48 8.32
N ALA A 46 12.36 9.93 7.63
CA ALA A 46 11.01 9.43 7.84
C ALA A 46 10.89 7.93 7.49
N THR A 47 11.56 7.48 6.43
CA THR A 47 11.63 6.05 6.08
C THR A 47 12.28 5.22 7.19
N ASP A 48 13.41 5.68 7.74
CA ASP A 48 14.10 5.00 8.84
C ASP A 48 13.18 4.87 10.07
N GLN A 49 12.37 5.90 10.37
CA GLN A 49 11.37 5.87 11.43
C GLN A 49 10.25 4.86 11.17
N ILE A 50 9.74 4.79 9.93
CA ILE A 50 8.70 3.83 9.53
C ILE A 50 9.22 2.39 9.70
N VAL A 51 10.41 2.09 9.18
CA VAL A 51 11.05 0.77 9.30
C VAL A 51 11.26 0.40 10.78
N ALA A 52 11.67 1.35 11.60
CA ALA A 52 11.85 1.13 13.04
C ALA A 52 10.54 0.89 13.78
N SER A 53 9.44 1.54 13.38
CA SER A 53 8.19 1.59 14.16
C SER A 53 7.12 0.60 13.72
N VAL A 54 7.03 0.28 12.43
CA VAL A 54 6.01 -0.65 11.93
C VAL A 54 6.39 -2.08 12.30
N LYS A 55 5.52 -2.72 13.10
CA LYS A 55 5.66 -4.13 13.54
C LYS A 55 4.50 -5.02 13.12
N SER A 56 3.41 -4.42 12.64
CA SER A 56 2.21 -5.12 12.19
C SER A 56 2.35 -5.73 10.80
N ALA A 57 3.29 -5.24 9.98
CA ALA A 57 3.60 -5.83 8.69
C ALA A 57 4.65 -6.94 8.82
N LYS A 58 4.51 -8.01 8.04
CA LYS A 58 5.48 -9.11 8.00
C LYS A 58 6.81 -8.67 7.39
N SER A 59 6.82 -7.72 6.47
CA SER A 59 8.07 -7.07 6.06
C SER A 59 7.90 -5.60 5.67
N VAL A 60 8.96 -4.81 5.88
CA VAL A 60 9.08 -3.43 5.41
C VAL A 60 10.42 -3.30 4.70
N LYS A 61 10.42 -2.89 3.43
CA LYS A 61 11.64 -2.80 2.60
C LYS A 61 11.71 -1.46 1.91
N VAL A 62 12.90 -0.86 1.94
CA VAL A 62 13.22 0.31 1.09
C VAL A 62 13.74 -0.21 -0.24
N LEU A 63 13.08 0.14 -1.33
CA LEU A 63 13.39 -0.36 -2.67
C LEU A 63 13.76 0.82 -3.58
N ASN A 64 14.59 0.53 -4.57
CA ASN A 64 14.88 1.47 -5.65
C ASN A 64 13.78 1.39 -6.74
N LYS A 65 13.95 2.21 -7.78
CA LYS A 65 13.04 2.28 -8.94
C LYS A 65 12.73 0.93 -9.61
N ALA A 66 13.68 0.01 -9.71
CA ALA A 66 13.44 -1.32 -10.28
C ALA A 66 12.72 -2.23 -9.27
N GLY A 67 13.19 -2.21 -8.02
CA GLY A 67 12.64 -3.04 -6.96
C GLY A 67 11.17 -2.76 -6.66
N ILE A 68 10.73 -1.49 -6.73
CA ILE A 68 9.31 -1.17 -6.50
C ILE A 68 8.39 -1.70 -7.62
N ALA A 69 8.86 -1.70 -8.87
CA ALA A 69 8.10 -2.27 -9.98
C ALA A 69 8.01 -3.80 -9.86
N ASP A 70 9.11 -4.45 -9.48
CA ASP A 70 9.13 -5.90 -9.28
C ASP A 70 8.30 -6.33 -8.06
N PHE A 71 8.32 -5.53 -6.99
CA PHE A 71 7.43 -5.71 -5.85
C PHE A 71 5.97 -5.72 -6.31
N ILE A 72 5.52 -4.65 -6.96
CA ILE A 72 4.13 -4.53 -7.42
C ILE A 72 3.73 -5.69 -8.33
N LYS A 73 4.58 -6.08 -9.28
CA LYS A 73 4.32 -7.24 -10.16
C LYS A 73 4.14 -8.55 -9.39
N SER A 74 4.86 -8.72 -8.29
CA SER A 74 4.81 -9.95 -7.51
C SER A 74 3.65 -10.02 -6.51
N THR A 75 3.09 -8.88 -6.13
CA THR A 75 2.10 -8.78 -5.04
C THR A 75 0.73 -8.27 -5.48
N HIS A 76 0.55 -7.82 -6.73
CA HIS A 76 -0.73 -7.23 -7.15
C HIS A 76 -1.94 -8.20 -7.13
N ASP A 77 -1.72 -9.51 -7.03
CA ASP A 77 -2.78 -10.53 -7.00
C ASP A 77 -2.35 -11.77 -6.19
N ASP A 78 -1.62 -11.57 -5.08
CA ASP A 78 -1.11 -12.68 -4.26
C ASP A 78 -2.09 -13.14 -3.16
N GLY A 79 -3.27 -12.51 -3.11
CA GLY A 79 -4.33 -12.80 -2.14
C GLY A 79 -4.08 -12.22 -0.74
N THR A 80 -3.06 -11.36 -0.59
CA THR A 80 -2.78 -10.61 0.64
C THR A 80 -2.97 -9.11 0.43
N VAL A 81 -2.85 -8.33 1.51
CA VAL A 81 -2.88 -6.86 1.43
C VAL A 81 -1.47 -6.34 1.61
N ASP A 82 -0.90 -5.76 0.57
CA ASP A 82 0.39 -5.11 0.56
C ASP A 82 0.26 -3.59 0.48
N ALA A 83 1.34 -2.88 0.78
CA ALA A 83 1.39 -1.43 0.67
C ALA A 83 2.64 -0.92 -0.05
N VAL A 84 2.46 0.13 -0.84
CA VAL A 84 3.52 0.96 -1.40
C VAL A 84 3.47 2.33 -0.72
N ILE A 85 4.60 2.78 -0.17
CA ILE A 85 4.77 4.13 0.37
C ILE A 85 5.72 4.90 -0.55
N LEU A 86 5.24 6.03 -1.06
CA LEU A 86 5.99 6.97 -1.87
C LEU A 86 6.30 8.24 -1.05
N PHE A 87 7.37 8.95 -1.40
CA PHE A 87 7.66 10.30 -0.88
C PHE A 87 7.56 11.39 -1.94
N GLY A 88 6.88 11.10 -3.04
CA GLY A 88 6.88 11.91 -4.24
C GLY A 88 5.98 11.25 -5.28
N TYR A 89 6.43 11.23 -6.52
CA TYR A 89 5.70 10.61 -7.61
C TYR A 89 6.15 9.16 -7.87
N LEU A 90 5.24 8.37 -8.45
CA LEU A 90 5.55 7.02 -8.95
C LEU A 90 6.71 7.08 -9.96
N PRO A 91 7.63 6.10 -9.94
CA PRO A 91 8.64 6.00 -10.99
C PRO A 91 8.03 5.55 -12.32
N GLU A 92 8.69 5.93 -13.42
CA GLU A 92 8.27 5.58 -14.78
C GLU A 92 8.30 4.08 -15.08
N THR A 93 8.99 3.30 -14.26
CA THR A 93 8.97 1.82 -14.31
C THR A 93 7.63 1.23 -13.85
N VAL A 94 6.81 2.01 -13.14
CA VAL A 94 5.51 1.61 -12.61
C VAL A 94 4.37 2.23 -13.42
N TYR A 95 4.48 3.51 -13.78
CA TYR A 95 3.45 4.19 -14.57
C TYR A 95 4.07 5.22 -15.53
N THR A 96 3.63 5.21 -16.78
CA THR A 96 4.18 6.09 -17.83
C THR A 96 3.82 7.56 -17.58
N PRO A 97 4.78 8.51 -17.62
CA PRO A 97 4.50 9.92 -17.42
C PRO A 97 3.42 10.50 -18.35
N GLY A 98 2.74 11.55 -17.86
CA GLY A 98 1.75 12.29 -18.66
C GLY A 98 0.40 11.59 -18.80
N ASN A 99 0.07 10.62 -17.92
CA ASN A 99 -1.20 9.88 -17.98
C ASN A 99 -1.43 9.23 -19.35
N SER A 100 -0.36 8.71 -19.94
CA SER A 100 -0.33 8.19 -21.32
C SER A 100 -0.42 6.67 -21.38
N GLN A 101 -0.38 6.00 -20.22
CA GLN A 101 -0.53 4.55 -20.15
C GLN A 101 -1.99 4.17 -20.33
N LYS A 102 -2.24 3.10 -21.08
CA LYS A 102 -3.56 2.47 -21.19
C LYS A 102 -4.03 1.93 -19.84
N ASP A 103 -5.34 1.75 -19.72
CA ASP A 103 -5.99 1.04 -18.61
C ASP A 103 -5.31 -0.31 -18.32
N ASP A 104 -5.47 -0.73 -17.06
CA ASP A 104 -4.82 -1.88 -16.45
C ASP A 104 -3.30 -1.72 -16.37
N SER A 105 -2.84 -0.51 -16.05
CA SER A 105 -1.45 -0.23 -15.71
C SER A 105 -1.02 -1.01 -14.47
N LEU A 106 0.29 -1.15 -14.27
CA LEU A 106 0.84 -1.97 -13.18
C LEU A 106 0.36 -1.48 -11.80
N ILE A 107 0.29 -0.16 -11.59
CA ILE A 107 -0.21 0.40 -10.33
C ILE A 107 -1.73 0.24 -10.18
N GLU A 108 -2.50 0.29 -11.27
CA GLU A 108 -3.94 0.05 -11.23
C GLU A 108 -4.23 -1.40 -10.85
N GLN A 109 -3.49 -2.36 -11.42
CA GLN A 109 -3.62 -3.78 -11.04
C GLN A 109 -3.31 -3.99 -9.56
N PHE A 110 -2.29 -3.31 -9.02
CA PHE A 110 -1.97 -3.34 -7.59
C PHE A 110 -3.15 -2.90 -6.73
N ILE A 111 -3.75 -1.74 -7.07
CA ILE A 111 -4.88 -1.17 -6.34
C ILE A 111 -6.14 -2.04 -6.49
N VAL A 112 -6.43 -2.53 -7.69
CA VAL A 112 -7.56 -3.43 -7.97
C VAL A 112 -7.43 -4.75 -7.22
N GLY A 113 -6.19 -5.22 -7.00
CA GLY A 113 -5.87 -6.37 -6.14
C GLY A 113 -6.18 -6.18 -4.65
N GLY A 114 -6.59 -4.98 -4.23
CA GLY A 114 -6.91 -4.67 -2.83
C GLY A 114 -5.73 -4.11 -2.03
N ASN A 115 -4.63 -3.76 -2.69
CA ASN A 115 -3.45 -3.21 -2.05
C ASN A 115 -3.52 -1.69 -1.84
N ILE A 116 -2.59 -1.16 -1.04
CA ILE A 116 -2.60 0.23 -0.57
C ILE A 116 -1.47 1.01 -1.22
N VAL A 117 -1.76 2.17 -1.79
CA VAL A 117 -0.75 3.15 -2.19
C VAL A 117 -0.88 4.38 -1.29
N LEU A 118 0.19 4.72 -0.59
CA LEU A 118 0.29 5.90 0.25
C LEU A 118 1.40 6.81 -0.28
N ASN A 119 1.16 8.11 -0.28
CA ASN A 119 2.17 9.10 -0.59
C ASN A 119 2.36 10.04 0.61
N ALA A 120 3.59 10.13 1.09
CA ALA A 120 3.97 10.86 2.28
C ALA A 120 4.57 12.24 1.98
N ALA A 121 4.79 12.59 0.71
CA ALA A 121 5.38 13.89 0.36
C ALA A 121 4.99 14.45 -1.02
N ASP A 122 3.80 14.09 -1.52
CA ASP A 122 3.14 14.78 -2.62
C ASP A 122 1.62 14.59 -2.57
N TYR A 123 0.91 15.33 -3.42
CA TYR A 123 -0.53 15.16 -3.63
C TYR A 123 -0.84 13.81 -4.32
N ILE A 124 -1.88 13.14 -3.85
CA ILE A 124 -2.47 11.94 -4.49
C ILE A 124 -3.91 12.15 -4.97
N PHE A 125 -4.44 13.36 -4.77
CA PHE A 125 -5.81 13.70 -5.11
C PHE A 125 -5.83 14.74 -6.22
N TYR A 126 -6.75 14.56 -7.17
CA TYR A 126 -7.04 15.57 -8.18
C TYR A 126 -7.90 16.68 -7.57
N VAL A 127 -7.51 17.95 -7.77
CA VAL A 127 -8.26 19.10 -7.26
C VAL A 127 -8.67 20.02 -8.43
N THR A 128 -9.98 20.22 -8.63
CA THR A 128 -10.53 20.87 -9.83
C THR A 128 -10.78 22.37 -9.68
N LEU A 129 -10.47 23.16 -10.73
CA LEU A 129 -10.53 24.63 -10.92
C LEU A 129 -9.87 25.43 -9.80
N GLY A 130 -8.89 26.33 -9.98
CA GLY A 130 -8.30 27.14 -8.87
C GLY A 130 -7.78 26.37 -7.64
N GLY A 131 -7.28 25.15 -7.90
CA GLY A 131 -6.94 24.15 -6.88
C GLY A 131 -8.16 23.66 -6.10
N GLY A 132 -9.36 23.69 -6.68
CA GLY A 132 -10.68 23.59 -6.03
C GLY A 132 -11.67 24.75 -6.35
N LYS A 133 -11.15 25.98 -6.50
CA LYS A 133 -11.87 27.21 -6.90
C LYS A 133 -12.17 27.43 -8.40
N MET A 134 -13.46 27.48 -8.75
CA MET A 134 -13.97 28.02 -10.02
C MET A 134 -13.26 29.34 -10.43
N VAL A 135 -12.85 29.45 -11.70
CA VAL A 135 -12.30 30.63 -12.35
C VAL A 135 -13.28 31.77 -12.09
N GLN A 136 -12.80 32.83 -11.46
CA GLN A 136 -13.54 34.08 -11.46
C GLN A 136 -13.44 34.62 -12.88
N THR A 137 -14.57 34.57 -13.58
CA THR A 137 -14.73 35.20 -14.88
C THR A 137 -14.74 36.71 -14.66
N ASP A 138 -13.84 37.36 -15.41
CA ASP A 138 -13.59 38.78 -15.69
C ASP A 138 -13.96 39.83 -14.63
#